data_AF-A0A535BE25-F1
#
_entry.id   AF-A0A535BE25-F1
#
_cell.length_a   1.000
_cell.length_b   1.000
_cell.length_c   1.000
_cell.angle_alpha   90.00
_cell.angle_beta   90.00
_cell.angle_gamma   90.00
#
_symmetry.space_group_name_H-M   'P 1'
#
loop_
_entity.id
_entity.type
_entity.pdbx_description
1 polymer ?
#
loop_
_entity_poly.entity_id
_entity_poly.type
_entity_poly.pdbx_seq_one_letter_code
_entity_poly.pdbx_strand_id
1 'polypeptide(L)'
;MSSGHVLSVKLYAVIFGSLIALTLTTTGVAFMDLGGGLNAVIALAIAVLKALLVILYFMHARYSSRLTWVFAGAGFFWLMILIGGTMDDFLTRNWFGTIG
;
A
#
# COMPACT_ATOMS: atom_id res chain seq x y z
N MET A 1 -20.26 -32.64 14.66
CA MET A 1 -19.14 -32.09 13.86
C MET A 1 -19.11 -30.59 14.12
N SER A 2 -18.33 -30.12 15.11
CA SER A 2 -18.31 -28.70 15.46
C SER A 2 -17.76 -27.89 14.30
N SER A 3 -18.61 -27.04 13.71
CA SER A 3 -18.24 -26.04 12.73
C SER A 3 -17.29 -25.05 13.39
N GLY A 4 -15.98 -25.30 13.26
CA GLY A 4 -14.95 -24.33 13.59
C GLY A 4 -15.16 -23.10 12.72
N HIS A 5 -15.74 -22.04 13.28
CA HIS A 5 -15.93 -20.76 12.61
C HIS A 5 -14.57 -20.05 12.55
N VAL A 6 -13.69 -20.55 11.67
CA VAL A 6 -12.41 -19.93 11.30
C VAL A 6 -12.70 -18.68 10.48
N LEU A 7 -13.11 -17.62 11.19
CA LEU A 7 -13.43 -16.27 10.67
C LEU A 7 -14.60 -16.24 9.68
N SER A 8 -15.48 -15.26 9.86
CA SER A 8 -16.72 -15.17 9.08
C SER A 8 -16.42 -14.96 7.61
N VAL A 9 -16.78 -15.92 6.74
CA VAL A 9 -16.72 -15.81 5.27
C VAL A 9 -17.36 -14.51 4.78
N LYS A 10 -18.39 -14.04 5.51
CA LYS A 10 -19.07 -12.77 5.27
C LYS A 10 -18.12 -11.57 5.38
N LEU A 11 -17.17 -11.57 6.34
CA LEU A 11 -16.19 -10.49 6.50
C LEU A 11 -15.27 -10.42 5.27
N TYR A 12 -14.73 -11.55 4.82
CA TYR A 12 -13.87 -11.62 3.63
C TYR A 12 -14.60 -11.16 2.37
N ALA A 13 -15.86 -11.59 2.20
CA ALA A 13 -16.67 -11.17 1.07
C ALA A 13 -16.94 -9.65 1.04
N VAL A 14 -17.24 -9.05 2.20
CA VAL A 14 -17.42 -7.60 2.32
C VAL A 14 -16.13 -6.85 1.96
N ILE A 15 -14.98 -7.30 2.46
CA ILE A 15 -13.69 -6.65 2.21
C ILE A 15 -13.27 -6.81 0.75
N PHE A 16 -13.51 -7.99 0.18
CA PHE A 16 -13.32 -8.20 -1.25
C PHE A 16 -14.16 -7.21 -2.08
N GLY A 17 -15.43 -7.03 -1.74
CA GLY A 17 -16.29 -6.03 -2.37
C GLY A 17 -15.72 -4.60 -2.25
N SER A 18 -15.24 -4.22 -1.07
CA SER A 18 -14.58 -2.93 -0.87
C SER A 18 -13.33 -2.76 -1.74
N LEU A 19 -12.51 -3.81 -1.89
CA LEU A 19 -11.30 -3.76 -2.71
C LEU A 19 -11.60 -3.63 -4.20
N ILE A 20 -12.68 -4.28 -4.68
CA ILE A 20 -13.17 -4.12 -6.04
C ILE A 20 -13.64 -2.67 -6.24
N ALA A 21 -14.43 -2.12 -5.32
CA ALA A 21 -14.88 -0.74 -5.39
C ALA A 21 -13.70 0.25 -5.43
N LEU A 22 -12.71 0.09 -4.55
CA LEU A 22 -11.50 0.92 -4.56
C LEU A 22 -10.74 0.82 -5.90
N THR A 23 -10.64 -0.38 -6.46
CA THR A 23 -9.95 -0.60 -7.75
C THR A 23 -10.70 0.10 -8.89
N LEU A 24 -12.03 -0.02 -8.94
CA LEU A 24 -12.85 0.70 -9.91
C LEU A 24 -12.72 2.22 -9.76
N THR A 25 -12.68 2.72 -8.53
CA THR A 25 -12.46 4.15 -8.26
C THR A 25 -11.10 4.61 -8.77
N THR A 26 -10.00 3.87 -8.49
CA THR A 26 -8.68 4.23 -9.02
C THR A 26 -8.66 4.24 -10.55
N THR A 27 -9.28 3.25 -11.19
CA THR A 27 -9.40 3.20 -12.64
C THR A 27 -10.22 4.36 -13.20
N GLY A 28 -11.34 4.72 -12.55
CA GLY A 28 -12.15 5.87 -12.92
C GLY A 28 -11.39 7.19 -12.82
N VAL A 29 -10.67 7.40 -11.70
CA VAL A 29 -9.82 8.56 -11.49
C VAL A 29 -8.72 8.65 -12.54
N ALA A 30 -8.17 7.52 -13.00
CA ALA A 30 -7.14 7.51 -14.04
C ALA A 30 -7.62 8.06 -15.39
N PHE A 31 -8.93 8.05 -15.67
CA PHE A 31 -9.50 8.65 -16.88
C PHE A 31 -9.88 10.13 -16.71
N MET A 32 -9.86 10.64 -15.47
CA MET A 32 -10.10 12.05 -15.20
C MET A 32 -8.77 12.79 -15.20
N ASP A 33 -8.59 13.75 -16.10
CA ASP A 33 -7.35 14.52 -16.15
C ASP A 33 -7.39 15.64 -15.10
N LEU A 34 -6.95 15.31 -13.87
CA LEU A 34 -6.94 16.24 -12.74
C LEU A 34 -5.80 17.27 -12.79
N GLY A 35 -4.91 17.19 -13.80
CA GLY A 35 -3.82 18.15 -14.02
C GLY A 35 -2.75 18.15 -12.91
N GLY A 36 -1.54 18.61 -13.24
CA GLY A 36 -0.50 18.96 -12.26
C GLY A 36 0.04 17.83 -11.36
N GLY A 37 -0.16 16.56 -11.70
CA GLY A 37 0.31 15.41 -10.91
C GLY A 37 -0.60 14.99 -9.76
N LEU A 38 -1.75 15.64 -9.56
CA LEU A 38 -2.72 15.29 -8.52
C LEU A 38 -3.25 13.85 -8.66
N ASN A 39 -3.37 13.39 -9.91
CA ASN A 39 -3.75 12.01 -10.23
C ASN A 39 -2.85 10.97 -9.55
N ALA A 40 -1.54 11.18 -9.57
CA ALA A 40 -0.59 10.27 -8.95
C ALA A 40 -0.75 10.23 -7.43
N VAL A 41 -0.95 11.40 -6.80
CA VAL A 41 -1.15 11.51 -5.35
C VAL A 41 -2.42 10.80 -4.91
N ILE A 42 -3.54 11.02 -5.62
CA ILE A 42 -4.82 10.37 -5.33
C ILE A 42 -4.71 8.85 -5.55
N ALA A 43 -4.12 8.42 -6.67
CA ALA A 43 -3.93 7.01 -6.96
C ALA A 43 -3.08 6.31 -5.89
N LEU A 44 -2.02 6.96 -5.41
CA LEU A 44 -1.16 6.43 -4.34
C LEU A 44 -1.91 6.36 -3.00
N ALA A 45 -2.69 7.38 -2.65
CA ALA A 45 -3.50 7.36 -1.43
C ALA A 45 -4.51 6.20 -1.44
N ILE A 46 -5.20 5.96 -2.56
CA ILE A 46 -6.11 4.83 -2.71
C ILE A 46 -5.34 3.50 -2.65
N ALA A 47 -4.15 3.43 -3.26
CA ALA A 47 -3.31 2.23 -3.21
C ALA A 47 -2.87 1.88 -1.78
N VAL A 48 -2.50 2.87 -0.96
CA VAL A 48 -2.17 2.67 0.46
C VAL A 48 -3.39 2.15 1.22
N LEU A 49 -4.57 2.75 1.03
CA LEU A 49 -5.80 2.29 1.69
C LEU A 49 -6.14 0.84 1.32
N LYS A 50 -6.00 0.48 0.04
CA LYS A 50 -6.17 -0.89 -0.46
C LYS A 50 -5.18 -1.85 0.23
N ALA A 51 -3.90 -1.48 0.30
CA ALA A 51 -2.87 -2.30 0.93
C ALA A 51 -3.16 -2.52 2.43
N LEU A 52 -3.60 -1.49 3.15
CA LEU A 52 -3.98 -1.60 4.56
C LEU A 52 -5.15 -2.58 4.77
N LEU A 53 -6.19 -2.52 3.94
CA LEU A 53 -7.31 -3.47 4.01
C LEU A 53 -6.84 -4.92 3.78
N VAL A 54 -5.97 -5.14 2.81
CA VAL A 54 -5.41 -6.48 2.53
C VAL A 54 -4.58 -6.99 3.71
N ILE A 55 -3.67 -6.16 4.25
CA ILE A 55 -2.79 -6.56 5.36
C ILE A 55 -3.60 -6.87 6.62
N LEU A 56 -4.54 -6.00 6.99
CA LEU A 56 -5.30 -6.16 8.23
C LEU A 56 -6.19 -7.40 8.23
N TYR A 57 -6.80 -7.72 7.09
CA TYR A 57 -7.86 -8.73 7.04
C TYR A 57 -7.49 -9.99 6.27
N PHE A 58 -6.95 -9.89 5.05
CA PHE A 58 -6.56 -11.08 4.28
C PHE A 58 -5.27 -11.71 4.81
N MET A 59 -4.27 -10.90 5.16
CA MET A 59 -3.06 -11.40 5.83
C MET A 59 -3.26 -11.67 7.32
N HIS A 60 -4.49 -11.47 7.82
CA HIS A 60 -4.86 -11.65 9.22
C HIS A 60 -3.98 -10.88 10.20
N ALA A 61 -3.28 -9.82 9.76
CA ALA A 61 -2.32 -9.11 10.60
C ALA A 61 -2.99 -8.55 11.86
N ARG A 62 -4.28 -8.19 11.80
CA ARG A 62 -5.06 -7.75 12.96
C ARG A 62 -5.13 -8.80 14.09
N TYR A 63 -5.13 -10.08 13.75
CA TYR A 63 -5.24 -11.20 14.69
C TYR A 63 -3.87 -11.83 15.02
N SER A 64 -2.83 -11.42 14.30
CA SER A 64 -1.46 -11.90 14.48
C SER A 64 -0.81 -11.35 15.75
N SER A 65 0.27 -11.99 16.19
CA SER A 65 1.02 -11.57 17.36
C SER A 65 1.68 -10.19 17.16
N ARG A 66 2.03 -9.53 18.27
CA ARG A 66 2.76 -8.24 18.24
C ARG A 66 4.09 -8.34 17.49
N LEU A 67 4.71 -9.52 17.49
CA LEU A 67 5.95 -9.78 16.76
C LEU A 67 5.76 -9.60 15.25
N THR A 68 4.66 -10.11 14.68
CA THR A 68 4.32 -9.94 13.26
C THR A 68 4.16 -8.47 12.88
N TRP A 69 3.56 -7.67 13.75
CA TRP A 69 3.43 -6.22 13.54
C TRP A 69 4.77 -5.50 13.55
N VAL A 70 5.68 -5.87 14.46
CA VAL A 70 7.03 -5.30 14.50
C VAL A 70 7.79 -5.59 13.21
N PHE A 71 7.76 -6.84 12.72
CA PHE A 71 8.42 -7.20 11.47
C PHE A 71 7.79 -6.53 10.25
N ALA A 72 6.46 -6.43 10.19
CA ALA A 72 5.77 -5.72 9.12
C ALA A 72 6.19 -4.23 9.10
N GLY A 73 6.19 -3.58 10.27
CA GLY A 73 6.66 -2.20 10.41
C GLY A 73 8.13 -2.03 10.03
N ALA A 74 9.00 -2.94 10.49
CA ALA A 74 10.42 -2.94 10.13
C ALA A 74 10.64 -3.10 8.62
N GLY A 75 9.85 -3.95 7.95
CA GLY A 75 9.88 -4.12 6.50
C GLY A 75 9.50 -2.84 5.75
N PHE A 76 8.42 -2.17 6.15
CA PHE A 76 8.03 -0.89 5.56
C PHE A 76 9.05 0.22 5.83
N PHE A 77 9.60 0.27 7.05
CA PHE A 77 10.66 1.21 7.41
C PHE A 77 11.92 0.98 6.55
N TRP A 78 12.33 -0.28 6.37
CA TRP A 78 13.46 -0.63 5.52
C TRP A 78 13.20 -0.25 4.05
N LEU A 79 11.99 -0.51 3.55
CA LEU A 79 11.59 -0.13 2.20
C LEU A 79 11.62 1.39 2.00
N MET A 80 11.17 2.18 2.98
CA MET A 80 11.27 3.64 2.91
C MET A 80 12.72 4.12 2.85
N ILE A 81 13.64 3.50 3.61
CA ILE A 81 15.07 3.82 3.53
C ILE A 81 15.60 3.53 2.14
N LEU A 82 15.30 2.35 1.58
CA LEU A 82 15.77 1.98 0.25
C LEU A 82 15.25 2.92 -0.84
N ILE A 83 13.96 3.26 -0.82
CA ILE A 83 13.36 4.19 -1.79
C ILE A 83 13.94 5.60 -1.61
N GLY A 84 13.95 6.10 -0.38
CA GLY A 84 14.44 7.45 -0.07
C GLY A 84 15.91 7.62 -0.42
N GLY A 85 16.76 6.68 -0.01
CA GLY A 85 18.18 6.69 -0.35
C GLY A 85 18.44 6.55 -1.85
N THR A 86 17.65 5.74 -2.55
CA THR A 86 17.76 5.63 -4.02
C THR A 86 17.38 6.96 -4.70
N MET A 87 16.30 7.61 -4.26
CA MET A 87 15.90 8.90 -4.81
C MET A 87 16.93 10.00 -4.53
N ASP A 88 17.46 10.05 -3.30
CA ASP A 88 18.51 10.99 -2.90
C ASP A 88 19.77 10.80 -3.75
N ASP A 89 20.17 9.55 -3.96
CA ASP A 89 21.30 9.22 -4.82
C ASP A 89 21.05 9.68 -6.26
N PHE A 90 19.87 9.44 -6.85
CA PHE A 90 19.54 9.95 -8.18
C PHE A 90 19.56 11.49 -8.29
N LEU A 91 19.06 12.20 -7.27
CA LEU A 91 19.05 13.66 -7.23
C LEU A 91 20.46 14.25 -7.10
N THR A 92 21.32 13.59 -6.33
CA THR A 92 22.67 14.10 -6.00
C THR A 92 23.75 13.60 -6.96
N ARG A 93 23.48 12.56 -7.76
CA ARG A 93 24.47 11.92 -8.66
C ARG A 93 25.14 12.87 -9.65
N ASN A 94 24.40 13.84 -10.17
CA ASN A 94 24.92 14.84 -11.10
C ASN A 94 25.20 16.20 -10.43
N TRP A 95 25.18 16.28 -9.09
CA TRP A 95 25.46 17.51 -8.36
C TRP A 95 26.86 18.04 -8.64
N PHE A 96 27.82 17.15 -8.93
CA PHE A 96 29.20 17.49 -9.32
C PHE A 96 29.46 17.43 -10.83
N GLY A 97 28.43 17.56 -11.67
CA GLY A 97 28.55 17.49 -13.14
C GLY A 97 29.55 18.51 -13.71
N THR A 98 30.67 18.00 -14.23
CA THR A 98 31.71 18.67 -15.04
C THR A 98 32.50 19.82 -14.38
N ILE A 99 33.49 19.46 -13.54
CA ILE A 99 34.74 20.23 -13.46
C ILE A 99 35.69 19.77 -14.57
N GLY A 100 35.40 20.21 -15.79
CA GLY A 100 36.14 19.95 -17.02
C GLY A 100 35.53 20.74 -18.16
#